data_AF-A0A8T8SEX1-F1
#
_entry.id   AF-A0A8T8SEX1-F1
#
_cell.length_a   1.000
_cell.length_b   1.000
_cell.length_c   1.000
_cell.angle_alpha   90.00
_cell.angle_beta   90.00
_cell.angle_gamma   90.00
#
_symmetry.space_group_name_H-M   'P 1'
#
loop_
_entity.id
_entity.type
_entity.pdbx_description
1 polymer ?
#
loop_
_entity_poly.entity_id
_entity_poly.type
_entity_poly.pdbx_seq_one_letter_code
_entity_poly.pdbx_strand_id
1 'polypeptide(L)'
;MAREYIEMPVDFMECWVTSLWALDAIEALMPNRRANRDFLPYVSKLRVLMIKLLGLTSAELTGAIAADIRAGLNRSIGIRLGLPANADNIIAAAEDAAEDAAVSAERVAGE
;
A
#
# COMPACT_ATOMS: atom_id res chain seq x y z
N MET A 1 24.51 -4.02 7.36
CA MET A 1 24.54 -5.42 6.89
C MET A 1 23.28 -5.65 6.10
N ALA A 2 23.34 -5.53 4.77
CA ALA A 2 22.28 -6.01 3.90
C ALA A 2 22.39 -7.54 3.94
N ARG A 3 21.44 -8.20 4.58
CA ARG A 3 21.32 -9.66 4.52
C ARG A 3 20.90 -9.96 3.09
N GLU A 4 21.65 -10.80 2.38
CA GLU A 4 21.24 -11.24 1.06
C GLU A 4 19.96 -12.08 1.21
N TYR A 5 18.80 -11.48 0.93
CA TYR A 5 17.47 -12.09 1.06
C TYR A 5 17.21 -13.22 0.05
N ILE A 6 18.21 -13.58 -0.74
CA ILE A 6 18.17 -14.64 -1.76
C ILE A 6 18.07 -16.03 -1.13
N GLU A 7 18.54 -16.22 0.10
CA GLU A 7 18.46 -17.50 0.84
C GLU A 7 17.25 -17.62 1.76
N MET A 8 16.38 -16.62 1.79
CA MET A 8 15.25 -16.62 2.70
C MET A 8 14.22 -17.67 2.23
N PRO A 9 13.70 -18.54 3.11
CA PRO A 9 12.66 -19.49 2.74
C PRO A 9 11.52 -18.76 2.03
N VAL A 10 11.02 -19.32 0.93
CA VAL A 10 9.91 -18.74 0.14
C VAL A 10 8.74 -18.36 1.06
N ASP A 11 8.49 -19.16 2.09
CA ASP A 11 7.49 -18.92 3.14
C ASP A 11 7.66 -17.58 3.87
N PHE A 12 8.89 -17.10 4.06
CA PHE A 12 9.15 -15.80 4.68
C PHE A 12 8.82 -14.66 3.72
N MET A 13 9.14 -14.80 2.43
CA MET A 13 8.79 -13.82 1.40
C MET A 13 7.27 -13.66 1.28
N GLU A 14 6.56 -14.77 1.15
CA GLU A 14 5.10 -14.77 1.10
C GLU A 14 4.48 -14.16 2.35
N CYS A 15 5.05 -14.44 3.52
CA CYS A 15 4.56 -13.92 4.80
C CYS A 15 4.60 -12.40 4.87
N TRP A 16 5.74 -11.76 4.57
CA TRP A 16 5.80 -10.30 4.66
C TRP A 16 5.04 -9.61 3.53
N VAL A 17 5.01 -10.17 2.31
CA VAL A 17 4.21 -9.61 1.21
C VAL A 17 2.73 -9.62 1.58
N THR A 18 2.24 -10.73 2.11
CA THR A 18 0.85 -10.89 2.58
C THR A 18 0.53 -9.91 3.70
N SER A 19 1.43 -9.76 4.66
CA SER A 19 1.23 -8.83 5.78
C SER A 19 1.16 -7.38 5.32
N LEU A 20 2.08 -6.95 4.43
CA LEU A 20 2.05 -5.61 3.86
C LEU A 20 0.80 -5.38 3.00
N TRP A 21 0.38 -6.38 2.23
CA TRP A 21 -0.87 -6.30 1.46
C TRP A 21 -2.08 -6.12 2.37
N ALA A 22 -2.14 -6.82 3.51
CA ALA A 22 -3.25 -6.70 4.46
C ALA A 22 -3.33 -5.31 5.09
N LEU A 23 -2.20 -4.68 5.41
CA LEU A 23 -2.17 -3.31 5.93
C LEU A 23 -2.71 -2.32 4.88
N ASP A 24 -2.30 -2.48 3.63
CA ASP A 24 -2.79 -1.65 2.51
C ASP A 24 -4.30 -1.84 2.30
N ALA A 25 -4.76 -3.09 2.39
CA ALA A 25 -6.18 -3.41 2.27
C ALA A 25 -7.02 -2.75 3.37
N ILE A 26 -6.51 -2.74 4.61
CA ILE A 26 -7.17 -2.07 5.74
C ILE A 26 -7.30 -0.57 5.46
N GLU A 27 -6.23 0.08 5.00
CA GLU A 27 -6.27 1.52 4.68
C GLU A 27 -7.25 1.84 3.54
N ALA A 28 -7.27 1.01 2.50
CA ALA A 28 -8.14 1.22 1.35
C ALA A 28 -9.64 0.99 1.66
N LEU A 29 -9.96 0.02 2.52
CA LEU A 29 -11.35 -0.36 2.82
C LEU A 29 -11.95 0.44 3.98
N MET A 30 -11.12 0.97 4.87
CA MET A 30 -11.62 1.68 6.05
C MET A 30 -11.92 3.13 5.69
N PRO A 31 -13.19 3.57 5.83
CA PRO A 31 -13.53 4.94 5.51
C PRO A 31 -12.85 5.89 6.51
N ASN A 32 -12.38 7.04 6.01
CA ASN A 32 -11.78 8.11 6.82
C ASN A 32 -12.85 8.83 7.64
N ARG A 33 -13.39 8.13 8.65
CA ARG A 33 -14.39 8.60 9.61
C ARG A 33 -13.71 8.96 10.92
N ARG A 34 -14.37 9.81 11.71
CA ARG A 34 -13.87 10.25 13.02
C ARG A 34 -13.52 9.09 13.95
N ALA A 35 -14.24 7.97 13.87
CA ALA A 35 -13.97 6.76 14.64
C ALA A 35 -12.64 6.06 14.29
N ASN A 36 -12.10 6.29 13.09
CA ASN A 36 -10.90 5.63 12.57
C ASN A 36 -9.66 6.54 12.53
N ARG A 37 -9.80 7.81 12.96
CA ARG A 37 -8.75 8.85 12.84
C ARG A 37 -7.47 8.50 13.57
N ASP A 38 -7.54 7.74 14.66
CA ASP A 38 -6.36 7.34 15.43
C ASP A 38 -5.78 6.01 14.94
N PHE A 39 -6.62 5.15 14.34
CA PHE A 39 -6.23 3.82 13.88
C PHE A 39 -5.53 3.84 12.52
N LEU A 40 -6.04 4.59 11.53
CA LEU A 40 -5.43 4.62 10.19
C LEU A 40 -3.97 5.13 10.20
N PRO A 41 -3.62 6.20 10.93
CA PRO A 41 -2.22 6.60 11.07
C PRO A 41 -1.34 5.55 11.74
N TYR A 42 -1.92 4.71 12.62
CA TYR A 42 -1.18 3.61 13.23
C TYR A 42 -0.88 2.50 12.21
N VAL A 43 -1.84 2.14 11.35
CA VAL A 43 -1.65 1.16 10.27
C VAL A 43 -0.53 1.60 9.33
N SER A 44 -0.54 2.87 8.93
CA SER A 44 0.49 3.45 8.04
C SER A 44 1.87 3.42 8.68
N LYS A 45 1.97 3.80 9.97
CA LYS A 45 3.23 3.71 10.73
C LYS A 45 3.72 2.27 10.86
N LEU A 46 2.82 1.32 11.09
CA LEU A 46 3.15 -0.10 11.21
C LEU A 46 3.74 -0.62 9.90
N ARG A 47 3.17 -0.25 8.74
CA ARG A 47 3.72 -0.59 7.42
C ARG A 47 5.16 -0.10 7.27
N VAL A 48 5.42 1.16 7.58
CA VAL A 48 6.77 1.76 7.50
C VAL A 48 7.74 1.05 8.46
N LEU A 49 7.31 0.74 9.69
CA LEU A 49 8.14 0.02 10.65
C LEU A 49 8.46 -1.39 10.19
N MET A 50 7.50 -2.12 9.61
CA MET A 50 7.74 -3.46 9.06
C MET A 50 8.77 -3.44 7.94
N ILE A 51 8.64 -2.51 6.97
CA ILE A 51 9.60 -2.34 5.88
C ILE A 51 11.00 -2.07 6.44
N LYS A 52 11.11 -1.17 7.41
CA LYS A 52 12.38 -0.78 8.03
C LYS A 52 13.02 -1.91 8.83
N LEU A 53 12.24 -2.64 9.63
CA LEU A 53 12.72 -3.74 10.48
C LEU A 53 13.15 -4.95 9.66
N LEU A 54 12.40 -5.24 8.60
CA LEU A 54 12.72 -6.31 7.66
C LEU A 54 13.86 -5.92 6.72
N GLY A 55 14.24 -4.64 6.63
CA GLY A 55 15.31 -4.15 5.77
C GLY A 55 15.00 -4.22 4.27
N LEU A 56 13.70 -4.21 3.92
CA LEU A 56 13.24 -4.40 2.54
C LEU A 56 13.63 -3.21 1.68
N THR A 57 14.25 -3.51 0.54
CA THR A 57 14.60 -2.54 -0.49
C THR A 57 13.42 -2.29 -1.44
N SER A 58 13.47 -1.17 -2.17
CA SER A 58 12.46 -0.88 -3.21
C SER A 58 12.37 -1.98 -4.27
N ALA A 59 13.50 -2.59 -4.62
CA ALA A 59 13.57 -3.68 -5.60
C ALA A 59 12.86 -4.96 -5.12
N GLU A 60 12.88 -5.24 -3.82
CA GLU A 60 12.18 -6.40 -3.25
C GLU A 60 10.68 -6.15 -3.12
N LEU A 61 10.29 -4.92 -2.75
CA LEU A 61 8.90 -4.52 -2.66
C LEU A 61 8.18 -4.51 -4.02
N THR A 62 8.91 -4.15 -5.08
CA THR A 62 8.39 -4.05 -6.46
C THR A 62 8.84 -5.21 -7.36
N GLY A 63 9.54 -6.19 -6.80
CA GLY A 63 10.03 -7.36 -7.52
C GLY A 63 8.88 -8.23 -8.03
N ALA A 64 9.13 -8.96 -9.12
CA ALA A 64 8.12 -9.80 -9.78
C ALA A 64 7.39 -10.75 -8.83
N ILE A 65 8.12 -11.40 -7.91
CA ILE A 65 7.53 -12.33 -6.93
C ILE A 65 6.54 -11.62 -6.00
N ALA A 66 6.92 -10.45 -5.46
CA ALA A 66 6.05 -9.68 -4.58
C ALA A 66 4.80 -9.18 -5.33
N ALA A 67 4.97 -8.75 -6.59
CA ALA A 67 3.88 -8.34 -7.46
C ALA A 67 2.91 -9.49 -7.75
N ASP A 68 3.42 -10.68 -8.08
CA ASP A 68 2.61 -11.87 -8.36
C ASP A 68 1.79 -12.31 -7.14
N ILE A 69 2.39 -12.32 -5.95
CA ILE A 69 1.70 -12.63 -4.69
C ILE A 69 0.59 -11.60 -4.42
N ARG A 70 0.90 -10.30 -4.54
CA ARG A 70 -0.10 -9.23 -4.38
C ARG A 70 -1.26 -9.36 -5.37
N ALA A 71 -0.96 -9.66 -6.65
CA ALA A 71 -1.98 -9.89 -7.67
C ALA A 71 -2.83 -11.14 -7.35
N GLY A 72 -2.23 -12.19 -6.81
CA GLY A 72 -2.92 -13.37 -6.30
C GLY A 72 -3.87 -13.04 -5.14
N LEU A 73 -3.40 -12.27 -4.16
CA LEU A 73 -4.19 -11.82 -3.00
C LEU A 73 -5.35 -10.91 -3.44
N ASN A 74 -5.11 -9.97 -4.35
CA ASN A 74 -6.15 -9.12 -4.94
C ASN A 74 -7.25 -9.95 -5.61
N ARG A 75 -6.89 -10.91 -6.46
CA ARG A 75 -7.85 -11.77 -7.18
C ARG A 75 -8.61 -12.74 -6.28
N SER A 76 -8.02 -13.16 -5.16
CA SER A 76 -8.62 -14.18 -4.27
C SER A 76 -9.42 -13.57 -3.12
N ILE A 77 -8.76 -12.77 -2.28
CA ILE A 77 -9.33 -12.21 -1.05
C ILE A 77 -9.74 -10.75 -1.30
N GLY A 78 -8.95 -9.97 -2.03
CA GLY A 78 -9.22 -8.55 -2.27
C GLY A 78 -10.59 -8.29 -2.89
N ILE A 79 -10.94 -9.00 -3.97
CA ILE A 79 -12.26 -8.91 -4.59
C ILE A 79 -13.39 -9.22 -3.58
N ARG A 80 -13.19 -10.23 -2.71
CA ARG A 80 -14.21 -10.62 -1.70
C ARG A 80 -14.37 -9.58 -0.60
N LEU A 81 -13.31 -8.83 -0.30
CA LEU A 81 -13.33 -7.73 0.66
C LEU A 81 -13.84 -6.42 0.04
N GLY A 82 -14.08 -6.37 -1.27
CA GLY A 82 -14.50 -5.16 -1.98
C GLY A 82 -13.36 -4.20 -2.31
N LEU A 83 -12.11 -4.68 -2.33
CA LEU A 83 -11.00 -3.86 -2.80
C LEU A 83 -11.20 -3.51 -4.29
N PRO A 84 -10.98 -2.25 -4.68
CA PRO A 84 -11.02 -1.89 -6.09
C PRO A 84 -9.94 -2.67 -6.84
N ALA A 85 -10.29 -3.22 -8.00
CA ALA A 85 -9.39 -4.08 -8.79
C ALA A 85 -8.07 -3.38 -9.19
N ASN A 86 -7.99 -2.05 -9.06
CA ASN A 86 -6.83 -1.21 -9.34
C ASN A 86 -6.28 -0.51 -8.08
N ALA A 87 -6.20 -1.20 -6.93
CA ALA A 87 -5.57 -0.65 -5.73
C ALA A 87 -4.09 -0.26 -5.93
N ASP A 88 -3.44 -0.77 -6.98
CA ASP A 88 -2.09 -0.36 -7.40
C ASP A 88 -2.03 1.12 -7.90
N ASN A 89 -3.18 1.71 -8.27
CA ASN A 89 -3.28 3.09 -8.75
C ASN A 89 -3.62 4.11 -7.66
N ILE A 90 -3.72 3.74 -6.38
CA ILE A 90 -4.13 4.70 -5.33
C ILE A 90 -3.07 5.80 -5.16
N ILE A 91 -1.79 5.52 -5.41
CA ILE A 91 -0.73 6.55 -5.39
C ILE A 91 -0.90 7.51 -6.57
N ALA A 92 -1.08 6.98 -7.79
CA ALA A 92 -1.28 7.80 -9.00
C ALA A 92 -2.58 8.62 -8.96
N ALA A 93 -3.68 8.04 -8.48
CA ALA A 93 -4.96 8.74 -8.35
C ALA A 93 -4.95 9.81 -7.25
N ALA A 94 -4.14 9.64 -6.20
CA ALA A 94 -3.95 10.66 -5.18
C ALA A 94 -3.09 11.83 -5.68
N GLU A 95 -2.12 11.57 -6.56
CA GLU A 95 -1.33 12.61 -7.24
C GLU A 95 -2.19 13.39 -8.26
N ASP A 96 -2.97 12.69 -9.11
CA ASP A 96 -3.89 13.32 -10.07
C ASP A 96 -4.98 14.16 -9.36
N ALA A 97 -5.53 13.69 -8.24
CA ALA A 97 -6.53 14.43 -7.48
C ALA A 97 -5.95 15.65 -6.75
N ALA A 98 -4.66 15.61 -6.38
CA ALA A 98 -3.97 16.76 -5.78
C ALA A 98 -3.67 17.84 -6.81
N GLU A 99 -3.32 17.45 -8.03
CA GLU A 99 -3.06 18.38 -9.14
C GLU A 99 -4.36 19.08 -9.60
N ASP A 100 -5.46 18.35 -9.74
CA ASP A 100 -6.76 18.91 -10.17
C ASP A 100 -7.35 19.88 -9.11
N ALA A 101 -7.10 19.61 -7.83
CA ALA A 101 -7.46 20.49 -6.72
C ALA A 101 -6.59 21.77 -6.68
N ALA A 102 -5.30 21.68 -7.02
CA ALA A 102 -4.41 22.84 -7.09
C ALA A 102 -4.77 23.76 -8.27
N VAL A 103 -5.05 23.19 -9.44
CA VAL A 103 -5.51 23.93 -10.63
C VAL A 103 -6.84 24.63 -10.38
N SER A 104 -7.76 23.99 -9.66
CA SER A 104 -9.05 24.58 -9.29
C SER A 104 -8.91 25.73 -8.28
N ALA A 105 -7.96 25.63 -7.34
CA ALA A 105 -7.69 26.69 -6.36
C ALA A 105 -7.05 27.93 -7.00
N GLU A 106 -6.16 27.74 -7.98
CA GLU A 106 -5.48 28.85 -8.67
C GLU A 106 -6.44 29.63 -9.58
N ARG A 107 -7.43 28.95 -10.17
CA ARG A 107 -8.49 29.58 -10.98
C ARG A 107 -9.44 30.47 -10.18
N VAL A 108 -9.70 30.13 -8.91
CA VAL A 108 -10.60 30.87 -8.01
C VAL A 108 -9.92 32.09 -7.38
N ALA A 109 -8.59 32.08 -7.27
CA ALA A 109 -7.82 33.20 -6.70
C ALA A 109 -7.52 34.32 -7.72
N GLY A 110 -7.87 34.13 -9.00
CA GLY A 110 -7.58 35.05 -10.11
C GLY A 110 -8.77 35.85 -10.65
N GLU A 111 -9.97 35.72 -10.06
CA GLU A 111 -11.16 36.55 -10.34
C GLU A 111 -11.41 37.58 -9.22
#